data_AF-A0A1Y2F378-F1
#
_entry.id   AF-A0A1Y2F378-F1
#
_cell.length_a   1.000
_cell.length_b   1.000
_cell.length_c   1.000
_cell.angle_alpha   90.00
_cell.angle_beta   90.00
_cell.angle_gamma   90.00
#
_symmetry.space_group_name_H-M   'P 1'
#
loop_
_entity.id
_entity.type
_entity.pdbx_description
1 polymer ?
#
loop_
_entity_poly.entity_id
_entity_poly.type
_entity_poly.pdbx_seq_one_letter_code
_entity_poly.pdbx_strand_id
1 'polypeptide(L)'
;HDDTPLVAAVKNNNEKVVHWLIEFGAIIDNEDNYNETPLVLAVRNQNKTLVKYLIACGADVNFHSSFHNTPLLEAVEIGNEPLEGIIRLLIQQGADVNQCIENGLNPLFYAIDEKNQPLVHYLLNQGADLHFNSEQEGTALSHAIRSGEKSLIQYLIEQGANVHQLVKIDHRNGSPLVIAIHKGSSIDIIQCLLDRGADIHGDDAMVTYLIEHGADVNLMDEEGMTPLILSIKTKKESILTILINHG
;
A
#
# COMPACT_ATOMS: atom_id res chain seq x y z
N HIS A 1 0.69 -36.90 -10.58
CA HIS A 1 0.43 -35.50 -10.19
C HIS A 1 0.20 -35.59 -8.70
N ASP A 2 1.23 -35.30 -7.91
CA ASP A 2 1.35 -35.90 -6.58
C ASP A 2 0.99 -34.87 -5.52
N ASP A 3 -0.21 -34.29 -5.65
CA ASP A 3 -0.83 -33.61 -4.52
C ASP A 3 -0.95 -34.63 -3.39
N THR A 4 -0.52 -34.25 -2.18
CA THR A 4 -0.73 -35.13 -1.03
C THR A 4 -2.23 -35.33 -0.79
N PRO A 5 -2.65 -36.44 -0.16
CA PRO A 5 -4.07 -36.67 0.13
C PRO A 5 -4.70 -35.49 0.90
N LEU A 6 -3.93 -34.84 1.78
CA LEU A 6 -4.38 -33.68 2.55
C LEU A 6 -4.64 -32.48 1.64
N VAL A 7 -3.69 -32.14 0.77
CA VAL A 7 -3.85 -31.07 -0.22
C VAL A 7 -5.08 -31.31 -1.09
N ALA A 8 -5.25 -32.53 -1.62
CA ALA A 8 -6.40 -32.87 -2.45
C ALA A 8 -7.73 -32.72 -1.68
N ALA A 9 -7.78 -33.11 -0.40
CA ALA A 9 -8.96 -32.94 0.44
C ALA A 9 -9.30 -31.46 0.69
N VAL A 10 -8.28 -30.63 0.93
CA VAL A 10 -8.43 -29.18 1.13
C VAL A 10 -8.87 -28.50 -0.16
N LYS A 11 -8.29 -28.81 -1.32
CA LYS A 11 -8.72 -28.28 -2.63
C LYS A 11 -10.20 -28.56 -2.92
N ASN A 12 -10.69 -29.73 -2.49
CA ASN A 12 -12.10 -30.11 -2.61
C ASN A 12 -12.98 -29.60 -1.45
N ASN A 13 -12.41 -28.80 -0.54
CA ASN A 13 -13.07 -28.27 0.66
C ASN A 13 -13.78 -29.35 1.51
N ASN A 14 -13.23 -30.57 1.54
CA ASN A 14 -13.83 -31.71 2.22
C ASN A 14 -13.31 -31.82 3.67
N GLU A 15 -13.88 -31.00 4.56
CA GLU A 15 -13.49 -30.90 5.97
C GLU A 15 -13.40 -32.26 6.66
N LYS A 16 -14.34 -33.18 6.40
CA LYS A 16 -14.34 -34.52 7.02
C LYS A 16 -13.09 -35.33 6.67
N VAL A 17 -12.66 -35.27 5.42
CA VAL A 17 -11.45 -35.97 4.96
C VAL A 17 -10.21 -35.26 5.48
N VAL A 18 -10.20 -33.92 5.54
CA VAL A 18 -9.10 -33.17 6.18
C VAL A 18 -8.92 -33.58 7.64
N HIS A 19 -10.00 -33.59 8.42
CA HIS A 19 -9.99 -34.02 9.83
C HIS A 19 -9.38 -35.41 9.96
N TRP A 20 -9.90 -36.36 9.20
CA TRP A 20 -9.44 -37.75 9.21
C TRP A 20 -7.95 -37.83 8.87
N LEU A 21 -7.50 -37.20 7.78
CA LEU A 21 -6.10 -37.27 7.36
C LEU A 21 -5.13 -36.70 8.41
N ILE A 22 -5.48 -35.57 9.04
CA ILE A 22 -4.64 -34.97 10.09
C ILE A 22 -4.61 -35.86 11.35
N GLU A 23 -5.73 -36.45 11.75
CA GLU A 23 -5.78 -37.41 12.88
C GLU A 23 -4.87 -38.63 12.66
N PHE A 24 -4.70 -39.06 11.39
CA PHE A 24 -3.79 -40.15 11.01
C PHE A 24 -2.35 -39.70 10.68
N GLY A 25 -1.98 -38.47 11.04
CA GLY A 25 -0.61 -37.98 10.97
C GLY A 25 -0.18 -37.45 9.59
N ALA A 26 -1.12 -36.97 8.77
CA ALA A 26 -0.76 -36.21 7.58
C ALA A 26 0.06 -34.96 7.96
N ILE A 27 1.12 -34.69 7.21
CA ILE A 27 1.94 -33.50 7.39
C ILE A 27 1.15 -32.29 6.92
N ILE A 28 0.93 -31.33 7.83
CA ILE A 28 -0.01 -30.21 7.64
C ILE A 28 0.49 -29.19 6.64
N ASP A 29 1.79 -28.90 6.62
CA ASP A 29 2.37 -27.88 5.74
C ASP A 29 2.92 -28.47 4.43
N ASN A 30 2.53 -29.70 4.06
CA ASN A 30 2.92 -30.27 2.77
C ASN A 30 2.32 -29.46 1.63
N GLU A 31 3.18 -28.83 0.85
CA GLU A 31 2.82 -28.03 -0.29
C GLU A 31 2.27 -28.87 -1.45
N ASP A 32 1.48 -28.22 -2.30
CA ASP A 32 1.05 -28.79 -3.58
C ASP A 32 2.07 -28.52 -4.70
N ASN A 33 1.73 -28.86 -5.94
CA ASN A 33 2.62 -28.63 -7.10
C ASN A 33 2.78 -27.15 -7.49
N TYR A 34 2.03 -26.24 -6.86
CA TYR A 34 2.16 -24.79 -6.95
C TYR A 34 2.85 -24.20 -5.70
N ASN A 35 3.45 -25.05 -4.86
CA ASN A 35 4.10 -24.66 -3.61
C ASN A 35 3.12 -24.03 -2.60
N GLU A 36 1.86 -24.45 -2.61
CA GLU A 36 0.82 -23.88 -1.76
C GLU A 36 0.49 -24.80 -0.61
N THR A 37 0.48 -24.25 0.61
CA THR A 37 0.13 -25.02 1.79
C THR A 37 -1.39 -25.23 1.87
N PRO A 38 -1.83 -26.30 2.56
CA PRO A 38 -3.22 -26.48 2.98
C PRO A 38 -3.85 -25.24 3.59
N LEU A 39 -3.09 -24.43 4.36
CA LEU A 39 -3.61 -23.22 4.97
C LEU A 39 -3.97 -22.15 3.93
N VAL A 40 -3.09 -21.90 2.95
CA VAL A 40 -3.35 -20.96 1.83
C VAL A 40 -4.56 -21.41 1.01
N LEU A 41 -4.64 -22.71 0.68
CA LEU A 41 -5.77 -23.27 -0.06
C LEU A 41 -7.10 -23.12 0.70
N ALA A 42 -7.09 -23.29 2.02
CA ALA A 42 -8.27 -23.08 2.87
C ALA A 42 -8.70 -21.60 2.91
N VAL A 43 -7.75 -20.66 2.90
CA VAL A 43 -8.01 -19.23 2.78
C VAL A 43 -8.69 -18.90 1.45
N ARG A 44 -8.21 -19.47 0.33
CA ARG A 44 -8.86 -19.29 -1.00
C ARG A 44 -10.27 -19.84 -1.08
N ASN A 45 -10.51 -20.97 -0.42
CA ASN A 45 -11.85 -21.52 -0.29
C ASN A 45 -12.76 -20.66 0.60
N GLN A 46 -12.23 -19.61 1.23
CA GLN A 46 -12.92 -18.74 2.19
C GLN A 46 -13.53 -19.52 3.36
N ASN A 47 -12.97 -20.71 3.65
CA ASN A 47 -13.48 -21.59 4.68
C ASN A 47 -12.83 -21.27 6.02
N LYS A 48 -13.40 -20.30 6.73
CA LYS A 48 -12.92 -19.87 8.05
C LYS A 48 -12.86 -21.03 9.07
N THR A 49 -13.76 -22.01 8.99
CA THR A 49 -13.75 -23.17 9.90
C THR A 49 -12.53 -24.04 9.64
N LEU A 50 -12.23 -24.32 8.37
CA LEU A 50 -11.07 -25.08 7.96
C LEU A 50 -9.76 -24.36 8.28
N VAL A 51 -9.69 -23.04 8.04
CA VAL A 51 -8.54 -22.20 8.43
C VAL A 51 -8.28 -22.31 9.94
N LYS A 52 -9.31 -22.15 10.78
CA LYS A 52 -9.19 -22.31 12.23
C LYS A 52 -8.67 -23.70 12.61
N TYR A 53 -9.18 -24.74 11.97
CA TYR A 53 -8.78 -26.11 12.27
C TYR A 53 -7.32 -26.37 11.92
N LEU A 54 -6.88 -25.98 10.72
CA LEU A 54 -5.50 -26.16 10.28
C LEU A 54 -4.50 -25.44 11.21
N ILE A 55 -4.79 -24.20 11.59
CA ILE A 55 -3.96 -23.45 12.55
C ILE A 55 -3.93 -24.16 13.91
N ALA A 56 -5.09 -24.62 14.41
CA ALA A 56 -5.17 -25.35 15.68
C ALA A 56 -4.39 -26.67 15.67
N CYS A 57 -4.22 -27.28 14.49
CA CYS A 57 -3.38 -28.47 14.31
C CYS A 57 -1.89 -28.16 14.13
N GLY A 58 -1.50 -26.89 14.06
CA GLY A 58 -0.10 -26.46 13.98
C GLY A 58 0.38 -26.05 12.59
N ALA A 59 -0.52 -25.72 11.65
CA ALA A 59 -0.12 -25.11 10.39
C ALA A 59 0.67 -23.81 10.62
N ASP A 60 1.75 -23.62 9.88
CA ASP A 60 2.52 -22.38 9.96
C ASP A 60 1.77 -21.23 9.27
N VAL A 61 1.32 -20.28 10.10
CA VAL A 61 0.56 -19.09 9.71
C VAL A 61 1.37 -18.11 8.87
N ASN A 62 2.71 -18.17 8.95
CA ASN A 62 3.63 -17.32 8.20
C ASN A 62 4.34 -18.04 7.06
N PHE A 63 3.94 -19.27 6.75
CA PHE A 63 4.54 -20.01 5.64
C PHE A 63 4.39 -19.21 4.35
N HIS A 64 5.50 -19.04 3.62
CA HIS A 64 5.51 -18.36 2.34
C HIS A 64 5.70 -19.39 1.22
N SER A 65 4.76 -19.42 0.27
CA SER A 65 4.91 -20.25 -0.94
C SER A 65 6.04 -19.73 -1.84
N SER A 66 6.41 -20.47 -2.89
CA SER A 66 7.33 -19.95 -3.92
C SER A 66 6.75 -18.78 -4.74
N PHE A 67 5.43 -18.58 -4.69
CA PHE A 67 4.77 -17.38 -5.21
C PHE A 67 4.73 -16.26 -4.16
N HIS A 68 5.43 -16.45 -3.05
CA HIS A 68 5.65 -15.50 -1.97
C HIS A 68 4.38 -15.07 -1.21
N ASN A 69 3.24 -15.73 -1.44
CA ASN A 69 2.01 -15.44 -0.72
C ASN A 69 2.04 -16.12 0.66
N THR A 70 1.95 -15.31 1.72
CA THR A 70 1.55 -15.80 3.05
C THR A 70 0.03 -15.98 3.09
N PRO A 71 -0.50 -16.80 4.02
CA PRO A 71 -1.94 -16.89 4.25
C PRO A 71 -2.62 -15.52 4.46
N LEU A 72 -1.93 -14.57 5.11
CA LEU A 72 -2.46 -13.22 5.33
C LEU A 72 -2.51 -12.41 4.03
N LEU A 73 -1.45 -12.43 3.23
CA LEU A 73 -1.42 -11.74 1.94
C LEU A 73 -2.48 -12.28 0.99
N GLU A 74 -2.61 -13.60 0.90
CA GLU A 74 -3.65 -14.26 0.12
C GLU A 74 -5.06 -13.82 0.56
N ALA A 75 -5.31 -13.75 1.87
CA ALA A 75 -6.60 -13.31 2.40
C ALA A 75 -6.91 -11.84 2.07
N VAL A 76 -5.89 -10.98 2.02
CA VAL A 76 -6.03 -9.56 1.69
C VAL A 76 -6.20 -9.35 0.18
N GLU A 77 -5.45 -10.07 -0.65
CA GLU A 77 -5.46 -9.97 -2.12
C GLU A 77 -6.81 -10.41 -2.73
N ILE A 78 -7.45 -11.47 -2.20
CA ILE A 78 -8.76 -11.93 -2.70
C ILE A 78 -9.88 -10.89 -2.45
N GLY A 79 -9.67 -9.95 -1.53
CA GLY A 79 -10.32 -8.63 -1.58
C GLY A 79 -11.85 -8.59 -1.59
N ASN A 80 -12.56 -9.22 -0.64
CA ASN A 80 -14.01 -9.05 -0.48
C ASN A 80 -14.46 -9.01 1.01
N GLU A 81 -15.63 -8.41 1.31
CA GLU A 81 -16.23 -8.32 2.66
C GLU A 81 -16.17 -9.61 3.52
N PRO A 82 -16.39 -10.85 3.00
CA PRO A 82 -16.40 -12.05 3.84
C PRO A 82 -15.03 -12.48 4.39
N LEU A 83 -13.91 -11.93 3.89
CA LEU A 83 -12.57 -12.31 4.32
C LEU A 83 -12.06 -11.57 5.56
N GLU A 84 -12.76 -10.52 6.03
CA GLU A 84 -12.39 -9.79 7.27
C GLU A 84 -12.25 -10.77 8.45
N GLY A 85 -13.14 -11.76 8.52
CA GLY A 85 -13.12 -12.76 9.56
C GLY A 85 -11.90 -13.69 9.52
N ILE A 86 -11.31 -13.93 8.35
CA ILE A 86 -10.10 -14.74 8.17
C ILE A 86 -8.86 -13.87 8.41
N ILE A 87 -8.81 -12.65 7.89
CA ILE A 87 -7.73 -11.69 8.13
C ILE A 87 -7.51 -11.48 9.63
N ARG A 88 -8.59 -11.17 10.37
CA ARG A 88 -8.53 -10.99 11.83
C ARG A 88 -8.05 -12.24 12.54
N LEU A 89 -8.50 -13.42 12.10
CA LEU A 89 -8.08 -14.69 12.67
C LEU A 89 -6.58 -14.91 12.47
N LEU A 90 -6.07 -14.74 11.25
CA LEU A 90 -4.66 -14.95 10.93
C LEU A 90 -3.76 -14.01 11.76
N ILE A 91 -4.10 -12.72 11.83
CA ILE A 91 -3.33 -11.75 12.63
C ILE A 91 -3.39 -12.11 14.13
N GLN A 92 -4.55 -12.51 14.65
CA GLN A 92 -4.68 -12.99 16.04
C GLN A 92 -3.86 -14.25 16.33
N GLN A 93 -3.56 -15.06 15.31
CA GLN A 93 -2.73 -16.25 15.42
C GLN A 93 -1.24 -15.99 15.13
N GLY A 94 -0.85 -14.72 14.98
CA GLY A 94 0.56 -14.34 14.84
C GLY A 94 1.04 -14.21 13.39
N ALA A 95 0.13 -13.97 12.44
CA ALA A 95 0.53 -13.60 11.08
C ALA A 95 1.31 -12.28 11.09
N ASP A 96 2.44 -12.24 10.40
CA ASP A 96 3.24 -11.03 10.22
C ASP A 96 2.54 -10.07 9.27
N VAL A 97 2.05 -8.96 9.83
CA VAL A 97 1.36 -7.89 9.11
C VAL A 97 2.25 -7.09 8.18
N ASN A 98 3.58 -7.24 8.30
CA ASN A 98 4.58 -6.51 7.51
C ASN A 98 5.28 -7.37 6.45
N GLN A 99 5.01 -8.68 6.43
CA GLN A 99 5.60 -9.56 5.43
C GLN A 99 5.22 -9.08 4.02
N CYS A 100 6.24 -8.91 3.18
CA CYS A 100 6.08 -8.46 1.80
C CYS A 100 6.48 -9.56 0.81
N ILE A 101 5.89 -9.50 -0.39
CA ILE A 101 6.33 -10.30 -1.55
C ILE A 101 7.50 -9.61 -2.28
N GLU A 102 8.11 -10.27 -3.27
CA GLU A 102 9.28 -9.78 -4.02
C GLU A 102 9.10 -8.37 -4.62
N ASN A 103 7.87 -7.97 -4.95
CA ASN A 103 7.57 -6.63 -5.48
C ASN A 103 7.51 -5.52 -4.40
N GLY A 104 7.78 -5.86 -3.13
CA GLY A 104 7.66 -4.96 -1.99
C GLY A 104 6.22 -4.62 -1.64
N LEU A 105 5.25 -5.45 -2.04
CA LEU A 105 3.85 -5.30 -1.63
C LEU A 105 3.61 -6.08 -0.34
N ASN A 106 3.06 -5.40 0.66
CA ASN A 106 2.65 -5.99 1.94
C ASN A 106 1.13 -5.82 2.14
N PRO A 107 0.52 -6.38 3.19
CA PRO A 107 -0.92 -6.27 3.44
C PRO A 107 -1.46 -4.83 3.43
N LEU A 108 -0.67 -3.86 3.91
CA LEU A 108 -1.07 -2.44 3.94
C LEU A 108 -1.22 -1.86 2.52
N PHE A 109 -0.32 -2.19 1.59
CA PHE A 109 -0.40 -1.71 0.21
C PHE A 109 -1.64 -2.27 -0.50
N TYR A 110 -1.89 -3.58 -0.39
CA TYR A 110 -3.11 -4.17 -0.97
C TYR A 110 -4.38 -3.55 -0.39
N ALA A 111 -4.43 -3.29 0.93
CA ALA A 111 -5.58 -2.63 1.54
C ALA A 111 -5.81 -1.20 1.01
N ILE A 112 -4.73 -0.48 0.66
CA ILE A 112 -4.79 0.85 0.04
C ILE A 112 -5.27 0.75 -1.41
N ASP A 113 -4.79 -0.23 -2.19
CA ASP A 113 -5.21 -0.47 -3.57
C ASP A 113 -6.70 -0.79 -3.68
N GLU A 114 -7.19 -1.65 -2.78
CA GLU A 114 -8.60 -2.02 -2.67
C GLU A 114 -9.45 -0.91 -2.02
N LYS A 115 -8.83 0.21 -1.63
CA LYS A 115 -9.50 1.36 -1.01
C LYS A 115 -10.27 0.98 0.27
N ASN A 116 -9.84 -0.11 0.92
CA ASN A 116 -10.50 -0.70 2.08
C ASN A 116 -10.03 0.01 3.35
N GLN A 117 -10.61 1.19 3.61
CA GLN A 117 -10.27 1.98 4.80
C GLN A 117 -10.38 1.19 6.10
N PRO A 118 -11.45 0.44 6.41
CA PRO A 118 -11.52 -0.35 7.64
C PRO A 118 -10.34 -1.32 7.80
N LEU A 119 -9.90 -1.96 6.71
CA LEU A 119 -8.74 -2.85 6.74
C LEU A 119 -7.43 -2.09 6.95
N VAL A 120 -7.23 -0.95 6.28
CA VAL A 120 -6.06 -0.09 6.51
C VAL A 120 -5.97 0.31 8.00
N HIS A 121 -7.08 0.76 8.58
CA HIS A 121 -7.14 1.13 10.00
C HIS A 121 -6.79 -0.05 10.89
N TYR A 122 -7.34 -1.22 10.58
CA TYR A 122 -7.07 -2.43 11.35
C TYR A 122 -5.59 -2.82 11.26
N LEU A 123 -5.00 -2.88 10.06
CA LEU A 123 -3.60 -3.25 9.86
C LEU A 123 -2.63 -2.31 10.60
N LEU A 124 -2.83 -0.99 10.50
CA LEU A 124 -2.01 -0.02 11.25
C LEU A 124 -2.14 -0.22 12.77
N ASN A 125 -3.36 -0.48 13.27
CA ASN A 125 -3.58 -0.81 14.68
C ASN A 125 -2.97 -2.15 15.10
N GLN A 126 -2.65 -3.04 14.16
CA GLN A 126 -1.95 -4.30 14.42
C GLN A 126 -0.44 -4.21 14.19
N GLY A 127 0.10 -3.00 13.95
CA GLY A 127 1.54 -2.77 13.81
C GLY A 127 2.08 -2.84 12.39
N ALA A 128 1.23 -2.68 11.37
CA ALA A 128 1.71 -2.47 10.01
C ALA A 128 2.57 -1.19 9.93
N ASP A 129 3.71 -1.27 9.26
CA ASP A 129 4.68 -0.18 9.12
C ASP A 129 4.21 0.86 8.10
N LEU A 130 3.70 1.98 8.61
CA LEU A 130 3.28 3.13 7.80
C LEU A 130 4.44 3.76 7.00
N HIS A 131 5.68 3.59 7.49
CA HIS A 131 6.87 4.18 6.89
C HIS A 131 7.61 3.22 5.95
N PHE A 132 7.07 2.02 5.74
CA PHE A 132 7.61 1.10 4.76
C PHE A 132 7.70 1.77 3.38
N ASN A 133 8.85 1.60 2.73
CA ASN A 133 9.14 2.16 1.42
C ASN A 133 9.45 1.04 0.45
N SER A 134 8.46 0.68 -0.36
CA SER A 134 8.63 -0.25 -1.49
C SER A 134 9.52 0.39 -2.55
N GLU A 135 10.44 -0.39 -3.12
CA GLU A 135 11.28 0.07 -4.23
C GLU A 135 10.45 0.43 -5.48
N GLN A 136 9.31 -0.22 -5.67
CA GLN A 136 8.42 -0.03 -6.83
C GLN A 136 7.25 0.90 -6.49
N GLU A 137 6.64 0.74 -5.32
CA GLU A 137 5.40 1.45 -4.97
C GLU A 137 5.62 2.71 -4.13
N GLY A 138 6.84 2.90 -3.62
CA GLY A 138 7.15 3.98 -2.68
C GLY A 138 6.53 3.74 -1.32
N THR A 139 6.04 4.81 -0.69
CA THR A 139 5.38 4.78 0.62
C THR A 139 3.87 4.57 0.52
N ALA A 140 3.24 4.16 1.63
CA ALA A 140 1.78 4.12 1.76
C ALA A 140 1.11 5.45 1.38
N LEU A 141 1.69 6.59 1.76
CA LEU A 141 1.15 7.92 1.41
C LEU A 141 1.23 8.20 -0.08
N SER A 142 2.39 7.99 -0.71
CA SER A 142 2.53 8.17 -2.16
C SER A 142 1.62 7.23 -2.96
N HIS A 143 1.40 6.01 -2.44
CA HIS A 143 0.48 5.03 -3.02
C HIS A 143 -0.98 5.49 -2.95
N ALA A 144 -1.42 5.94 -1.76
CA ALA A 144 -2.77 6.46 -1.56
C ALA A 144 -3.05 7.72 -2.40
N ILE A 145 -2.05 8.61 -2.57
CA ILE A 145 -2.19 9.78 -3.45
C ILE A 145 -2.42 9.37 -4.90
N ARG A 146 -1.72 8.31 -5.38
CA ARG A 146 -1.92 7.78 -6.73
C ARG A 146 -3.29 7.12 -6.90
N SER A 147 -3.84 6.49 -5.86
CA SER A 147 -5.17 5.86 -5.91
C SER A 147 -6.34 6.87 -5.86
N GLY A 148 -6.06 8.10 -5.39
CA GLY A 148 -6.99 9.23 -5.42
C GLY A 148 -8.02 9.28 -4.28
N GLU A 149 -7.88 8.40 -3.28
CA GLU A 149 -8.85 8.30 -2.18
C GLU A 149 -8.58 9.34 -1.09
N LYS A 150 -9.25 10.49 -1.18
CA LYS A 150 -9.03 11.65 -0.30
C LYS A 150 -9.06 11.32 1.19
N SER A 151 -10.09 10.60 1.64
CA SER A 151 -10.24 10.28 3.07
C SER A 151 -9.13 9.34 3.57
N LEU A 152 -8.64 8.43 2.72
CA LEU A 152 -7.53 7.55 3.05
C LEU A 152 -6.21 8.33 3.11
N ILE A 153 -5.96 9.22 2.14
CA ILE A 153 -4.79 10.11 2.14
C ILE A 153 -4.75 10.94 3.42
N GLN A 154 -5.87 11.58 3.76
CA GLN A 154 -5.97 12.40 4.97
C GLN A 154 -5.74 11.57 6.23
N TYR A 155 -6.32 10.37 6.32
CA TYR A 155 -6.09 9.46 7.43
C TYR A 155 -4.60 9.08 7.58
N LEU A 156 -3.91 8.71 6.49
CA LEU A 156 -2.49 8.36 6.55
C LEU A 156 -1.63 9.56 7.01
N ILE A 157 -1.96 10.77 6.56
CA ILE A 157 -1.31 12.00 7.01
C ILE A 157 -1.56 12.24 8.51
N GLU A 158 -2.78 12.00 9.00
CA GLU A 158 -3.13 12.09 10.43
C GLU A 158 -2.43 11.02 11.28
N GLN A 159 -2.17 9.83 10.73
CA GLN A 159 -1.35 8.79 11.36
C GLN A 159 0.15 9.09 11.33
N GLY A 160 0.56 10.24 10.77
CA GLY A 160 1.95 10.68 10.79
C GLY A 160 2.79 10.21 9.60
N ALA A 161 2.17 9.85 8.47
CA ALA A 161 2.91 9.50 7.26
C ALA A 161 3.88 10.62 6.85
N ASN A 162 5.07 10.24 6.38
CA ASN A 162 6.12 11.20 6.04
C ASN A 162 5.77 11.97 4.76
N VAL A 163 5.41 13.25 4.90
CA VAL A 163 5.05 14.14 3.78
C VAL A 163 6.25 14.62 2.95
N HIS A 164 7.47 14.28 3.35
CA HIS A 164 8.72 14.65 2.68
C HIS A 164 9.42 13.48 1.98
N GLN A 165 8.95 12.25 2.18
CA GLN A 165 9.65 11.07 1.66
C GLN A 165 9.67 11.11 0.13
N LEU A 166 10.85 11.27 -0.46
CA LEU A 166 11.01 11.17 -1.89
C LEU A 166 10.88 9.70 -2.31
N VAL A 167 10.01 9.46 -3.29
CA VAL A 167 9.83 8.14 -3.90
C VAL A 167 10.09 8.24 -5.39
N LYS A 168 10.58 7.14 -5.98
CA LYS A 168 10.87 7.08 -7.40
C LYS A 168 9.62 6.59 -8.13
N ILE A 169 9.04 7.44 -8.97
CA ILE A 169 7.88 7.11 -9.82
C ILE A 169 8.26 7.48 -11.25
N ASP A 170 8.10 6.57 -12.20
CA ASP A 170 8.40 6.78 -13.62
C ASP A 170 9.82 7.37 -13.86
N HIS A 171 10.81 6.85 -13.12
CA HIS A 171 12.21 7.30 -13.12
C HIS A 171 12.47 8.72 -12.58
N ARG A 172 11.48 9.38 -11.97
CA ARG A 172 11.63 10.67 -11.30
C ARG A 172 11.45 10.53 -9.81
N ASN A 173 12.22 11.29 -9.02
CA ASN A 173 11.96 11.41 -7.60
C ASN A 173 10.85 12.44 -7.39
N GLY A 174 9.80 12.07 -6.67
CA GLY A 174 8.70 12.95 -6.30
C GLY A 174 8.42 12.88 -4.80
N SER A 175 8.22 14.04 -4.17
CA SER A 175 7.61 14.11 -2.85
C SER A 175 6.10 13.82 -2.94
N PRO A 176 5.42 13.48 -1.83
CA PRO A 176 3.96 13.37 -1.78
C PRO A 176 3.25 14.58 -2.39
N LEU A 177 3.74 15.79 -2.14
CA LEU A 177 3.19 17.03 -2.70
C LEU A 177 3.29 17.08 -4.23
N VAL A 178 4.45 16.73 -4.79
CA VAL A 178 4.69 16.68 -6.25
C VAL A 178 3.77 15.66 -6.90
N ILE A 179 3.65 14.48 -6.28
CA ILE A 179 2.81 13.41 -6.79
C ILE A 179 1.35 13.87 -6.77
N ALA A 180 0.92 14.53 -5.69
CA ALA A 180 -0.43 15.04 -5.55
C ALA A 180 -0.76 16.08 -6.64
N ILE A 181 0.16 17.00 -6.93
CA ILE A 181 0.02 17.99 -8.01
C ILE A 181 -0.08 17.29 -9.37
N HIS A 182 0.87 16.42 -9.70
CA HIS A 182 0.89 15.73 -11.01
C HIS A 182 -0.33 14.84 -11.24
N LYS A 183 -0.91 14.28 -10.18
CA LYS A 183 -2.14 13.49 -10.26
C LYS A 183 -3.41 14.33 -10.22
N GLY A 184 -3.30 15.66 -10.12
CA GLY A 184 -4.47 16.55 -10.05
C GLY A 184 -5.29 16.35 -8.78
N SER A 185 -4.62 16.08 -7.65
CA SER A 185 -5.27 15.93 -6.35
C SER A 185 -6.01 17.21 -5.95
N SER A 186 -7.06 17.10 -5.14
CA SER A 186 -7.82 18.26 -4.71
C SER A 186 -6.99 19.23 -3.87
N ILE A 187 -7.36 20.51 -3.93
CA ILE A 187 -6.76 21.57 -3.12
C ILE A 187 -6.68 21.22 -1.63
N ASP A 188 -7.68 20.50 -1.09
CA ASP A 188 -7.68 20.09 0.32
C ASP A 188 -6.50 19.15 0.66
N ILE A 189 -6.12 18.26 -0.26
CA ILE A 189 -4.97 17.36 -0.06
C ILE A 189 -3.66 18.15 -0.16
N ILE A 190 -3.57 19.03 -1.16
CA ILE A 190 -2.41 19.92 -1.33
C ILE A 190 -2.22 20.76 -0.06
N GLN A 191 -3.28 21.40 0.41
CA GLN A 191 -3.27 22.19 1.63
C GLN A 191 -2.91 21.35 2.85
N CYS A 192 -3.48 20.15 2.98
CA CYS A 192 -3.15 19.23 4.08
C CYS A 192 -1.66 18.86 4.11
N LEU A 193 -1.06 18.61 2.94
CA LEU A 193 0.38 18.33 2.83
C LEU A 193 1.21 19.58 3.21
N LEU A 194 0.82 20.76 2.74
CA LEU A 194 1.48 22.04 3.07
C LEU A 194 1.39 22.38 4.56
N ASP A 195 0.23 22.18 5.19
CA ASP A 195 0.00 22.40 6.62
C ASP A 195 0.85 21.46 7.49
N ARG A 196 1.25 20.31 6.93
CA ARG A 196 2.19 19.36 7.55
C ARG A 196 3.65 19.60 7.16
N GLY A 197 3.92 20.73 6.52
CA GLY A 197 5.27 21.22 6.24
C GLY A 197 5.87 20.68 4.95
N ALA A 198 5.09 20.05 4.06
CA ALA A 198 5.62 19.59 2.77
C ALA A 198 6.34 20.73 2.05
N ASP A 199 7.59 20.47 1.63
CA ASP A 199 8.44 21.49 1.06
C ASP A 199 7.95 21.91 -0.33
N ILE A 200 7.84 23.22 -0.54
CA ILE A 200 7.44 23.86 -1.80
C ILE A 200 8.64 24.34 -2.62
N HIS A 201 9.83 24.36 -2.03
CA HIS A 201 10.94 25.13 -2.56
C HIS A 201 11.53 24.50 -3.82
N GLY A 202 11.25 25.15 -4.95
CA GLY A 202 11.91 24.85 -6.21
C GLY A 202 11.29 23.76 -7.03
N ASP A 203 10.03 23.43 -6.74
CA ASP A 203 9.31 22.46 -7.53
C ASP A 203 8.61 23.12 -8.70
N ASP A 204 9.05 22.80 -9.92
CA ASP A 204 8.41 23.22 -11.16
C ASP A 204 6.92 22.86 -11.17
N ALA A 205 6.57 21.73 -10.56
CA ALA A 205 5.18 21.30 -10.42
C ALA A 205 4.36 22.25 -9.57
N MET A 206 4.90 22.72 -8.43
CA MET A 206 4.21 23.67 -7.56
C MET A 206 4.05 25.04 -8.22
N VAL A 207 5.07 25.53 -8.92
CA VAL A 207 4.95 26.80 -9.66
C VAL A 207 3.88 26.71 -10.74
N THR A 208 3.87 25.63 -11.53
CA THR A 208 2.85 25.39 -12.54
C THR A 208 1.45 25.36 -11.91
N TYR A 209 1.30 24.60 -10.83
CA TYR A 209 0.03 24.48 -10.11
C TYR A 209 -0.49 25.83 -9.62
N LEU A 210 0.36 26.65 -9.00
CA LEU A 210 -0.03 27.97 -8.50
C LEU A 210 -0.51 28.89 -9.63
N ILE A 211 0.19 28.90 -10.77
CA ILE A 211 -0.17 29.70 -11.95
C ILE A 211 -1.52 29.25 -12.52
N GLU A 212 -1.73 27.93 -12.68
CA GLU A 212 -3.00 27.37 -13.16
C GLU A 212 -4.18 27.71 -12.22
N HIS A 213 -3.91 27.92 -10.94
CA HIS A 213 -4.90 28.31 -9.93
C HIS A 213 -4.95 29.83 -9.67
N GLY A 214 -4.37 30.63 -10.58
CA GLY A 214 -4.54 32.09 -10.60
C GLY A 214 -3.55 32.87 -9.75
N ALA A 215 -2.40 32.28 -9.38
CA ALA A 215 -1.32 33.03 -8.75
C ALA A 215 -0.79 34.11 -9.71
N ASP A 216 -0.65 35.33 -9.21
CA ASP A 216 -0.13 36.46 -9.98
C ASP A 216 1.39 36.33 -10.15
N VAL A 217 1.83 36.04 -11.37
CA VAL A 217 3.25 35.91 -11.75
C VAL A 217 4.01 37.24 -11.71
N ASN A 218 3.31 38.38 -11.63
CA ASN A 218 3.89 39.71 -11.56
C ASN A 218 3.94 40.28 -10.13
N LEU A 219 3.48 39.52 -9.13
CA LEU A 219 3.56 39.93 -7.73
C LEU A 219 5.03 40.15 -7.34
N MET A 220 5.30 41.28 -6.69
CA MET A 220 6.64 41.63 -6.21
C MET A 220 6.78 41.29 -4.72
N ASP A 221 7.94 40.80 -4.32
CA ASP A 221 8.31 40.67 -2.91
C ASP A 221 8.67 42.04 -2.27
N GLU A 222 9.08 42.03 -1.00
CA GLU A 222 9.48 43.24 -0.26
C GLU A 222 10.71 43.94 -0.87
N GLU A 223 11.51 43.22 -1.68
CA GLU A 223 12.67 43.75 -2.41
C GLU A 223 12.31 44.25 -3.82
N GLY A 224 11.04 44.13 -4.23
CA GLY A 224 10.57 44.51 -5.57
C GLY A 224 10.83 43.46 -6.65
N MET A 225 11.14 42.22 -6.27
CA MET A 225 11.49 41.14 -7.19
C MET A 225 10.25 40.33 -7.56
N THR A 226 10.03 40.10 -8.85
CA THR A 226 8.99 39.18 -9.33
C THR A 226 9.49 37.72 -9.35
N PRO A 227 8.59 36.71 -9.34
CA PRO A 227 8.93 35.32 -9.58
C PRO A 227 9.86 35.09 -10.78
N LEU A 228 9.68 35.88 -11.86
CA LEU A 228 10.52 35.83 -13.06
C LEU A 228 11.97 36.27 -12.79
N ILE A 229 12.17 37.37 -12.06
CA ILE A 229 13.51 37.85 -11.72
C ILE A 229 14.17 36.90 -10.73
N LEU A 230 13.41 36.33 -9.80
CA LEU A 230 13.89 35.33 -8.85
C LEU A 230 14.35 34.04 -9.55
N SER A 231 13.64 33.57 -10.59
CA SER A 231 14.06 32.37 -11.34
C SER A 231 15.38 32.59 -12.10
N ILE A 232 15.62 33.79 -12.64
CA ILE A 232 16.90 34.17 -13.26
C ILE A 232 18.02 34.23 -12.21
N LYS A 233 17.77 34.92 -11.08
CA LYS A 233 18.76 35.09 -9.98
C LYS A 233 19.16 33.74 -9.37
N THR A 234 18.21 32.82 -9.26
CA THR A 234 18.42 31.46 -8.73
C THR A 234 18.80 30.42 -9.80
N LYS A 235 18.91 30.82 -11.08
CA LYS A 235 19.26 29.96 -12.22
C LYS A 235 18.32 28.75 -12.39
N LYS A 236 17.03 28.94 -12.16
CA LYS A 236 16.00 27.90 -12.36
C LYS A 236 15.36 28.04 -13.75
N GLU A 237 16.04 27.49 -14.76
CA GLU A 237 15.65 27.59 -16.17
C GLU A 237 14.27 27.01 -16.48
N SER A 238 13.88 25.94 -15.78
CA SER A 238 12.56 25.31 -15.89
C SER A 238 11.44 26.26 -15.43
N ILE A 239 11.57 26.83 -14.23
CA ILE A 239 10.66 27.84 -13.68
C ILE A 239 10.60 29.08 -14.57
N LEU A 240 11.75 29.53 -15.09
CA LEU A 240 11.82 30.64 -16.04
C LEU A 240 10.97 30.36 -17.28
N THR A 241 11.08 29.15 -17.84
CA THR A 241 10.31 28.72 -19.02
C THR A 241 8.81 28.67 -18.71
N ILE A 242 8.43 28.13 -17.55
CA ILE A 242 7.03 28.07 -17.10
C ILE A 242 6.44 29.48 -16.98
N LEU A 243 7.15 30.41 -16.33
CA LEU A 243 6.70 31.78 -16.13
C LEU A 243 6.58 32.56 -17.44
N ILE A 244 7.52 32.39 -18.38
CA ILE A 244 7.45 33.03 -19.72
C ILE A 244 6.26 32.52 -20.53
N ASN A 245 5.91 31.23 -20.40
CA ASN A 245 4.80 30.65 -21.16
C ASN A 245 3.41 31.03 -20.62
N HIS A 246 3.32 31.52 -19.38
CA HIS A 246 2.05 31.84 -18.71
C HIS A 246 1.89 33.33 -18.33
N GLY A 247 2.89 34.18 -18.63
CA GLY A 247 2.95 35.60 -18.28
C GLY A 247 2.98 36.54 -19.48
#